data_AF-A0A7S0WRE6-F1
#
_entry.id   AF-A0A7S0WRE6-F1
#
_cell.length_a   1.000
_cell.length_b   1.000
_cell.length_c   1.000
_cell.angle_alpha   90.00
_cell.angle_beta   90.00
_cell.angle_gamma   90.00
#
_symmetry.space_group_name_H-M   'P 1'
#
loop_
_entity.id
_entity.type
_entity.pdbx_description
1 polymer ?
#
loop_
_entity_poly.entity_id
_entity_poly.type
_entity_poly.pdbx_seq_one_letter_code
_entity_poly.pdbx_strand_id
1 'polypeptide(L)'
;APGGAVGHPHAVVISTRDAFGCLGEDAEDVFMVTILGPHDVTLAAAPGPGPGQYTAYWLPAAPGTYHLNVTLATGEDPGAVAALCVDVAANGGAFPFTGADAVVVEET
;
A
#
# COMPACT_ATOMS: atom_id res chain seq x y z
N ALA A 1 9.79 0.74 -14.12
CA ALA A 1 9.03 -0.40 -13.57
C ALA A 1 9.10 -0.27 -12.06
N PRO A 2 7.99 -0.44 -11.32
CA PRO A 2 8.00 -0.30 -9.87
C PRO A 2 8.57 -1.59 -9.28
N GLY A 3 9.84 -1.87 -9.57
CA GLY A 3 10.60 -2.89 -8.88
C GLY A 3 11.34 -2.16 -7.79
N GLY A 4 11.07 -2.51 -6.54
CA GLY A 4 11.62 -1.77 -5.45
C GLY A 4 13.14 -1.96 -5.36
N ALA A 5 13.88 -0.93 -4.98
CA ALA A 5 15.31 -1.05 -4.69
C ALA A 5 15.54 -0.84 -3.19
N VAL A 6 16.44 -1.64 -2.62
CA VAL A 6 16.95 -1.41 -1.27
C VAL A 6 17.48 0.01 -1.15
N GLY A 7 17.21 0.66 -0.02
CA GLY A 7 17.68 2.02 0.26
C GLY A 7 17.00 3.11 -0.56
N HIS A 8 15.94 2.80 -1.32
CA HIS A 8 15.11 3.78 -2.03
C HIS A 8 13.71 3.81 -1.42
N PRO A 9 13.12 5.00 -1.21
CA PRO A 9 11.75 5.10 -0.72
C PRO A 9 10.78 4.46 -1.70
N HIS A 10 9.86 3.66 -1.17
CA HIS A 10 8.70 3.16 -1.89
C HIS A 10 7.48 3.92 -1.45
N ALA A 11 6.55 4.10 -2.38
CA ALA A 11 5.27 4.73 -2.15
C ALA A 11 4.18 3.88 -2.82
N VAL A 12 3.12 3.58 -2.09
CA VAL A 12 1.91 2.97 -2.64
C VAL A 12 0.72 3.83 -2.28
N VAL A 13 -0.13 4.06 -3.27
CA VAL A 13 -1.39 4.77 -3.07
C VAL A 13 -2.44 3.76 -2.62
N ILE A 14 -3.15 4.09 -1.55
CA ILE A 14 -4.24 3.33 -0.99
C ILE A 14 -5.51 4.14 -1.24
N SER A 15 -6.56 3.50 -1.72
CA SER A 15 -7.87 4.12 -1.92
C SER A 15 -8.98 3.12 -1.63
N THR A 16 -10.10 3.59 -1.10
CA THR A 16 -11.35 2.82 -1.04
C THR A 16 -12.13 2.90 -2.35
N ARG A 17 -12.86 1.84 -2.67
CA ARG A 17 -13.91 1.82 -3.68
C ARG A 17 -15.17 1.21 -3.14
N ASP A 18 -16.30 1.84 -3.41
CA ASP A 18 -17.61 1.28 -3.09
C ASP A 18 -17.97 0.10 -4.03
N ALA A 19 -19.08 -0.57 -3.73
CA ALA A 19 -19.61 -1.68 -4.53
C ALA A 19 -19.95 -1.30 -6.00
N PHE A 20 -20.02 -0.01 -6.33
CA PHE A 20 -20.25 0.50 -7.68
C PHE A 20 -18.93 0.86 -8.41
N GLY A 21 -17.78 0.71 -7.74
CA GLY A 21 -16.45 1.01 -8.25
C GLY A 21 -16.10 2.50 -8.21
N CYS A 22 -16.89 3.32 -7.53
CA CYS A 22 -16.60 4.73 -7.28
C CYS A 22 -15.56 4.84 -6.16
N LEU A 23 -14.65 5.82 -6.26
CA LEU A 23 -13.67 6.07 -5.21
C LEU A 23 -14.39 6.59 -3.96
N GLY A 24 -13.96 6.15 -2.78
CA GLY A 24 -14.41 6.69 -1.51
C GLY A 24 -14.20 8.22 -1.49
N GLU A 25 -15.27 8.97 -1.25
CA GLU A 25 -15.22 10.43 -1.20
C GLU A 25 -14.84 10.94 0.20
N ASP A 26 -14.84 10.04 1.19
CA ASP A 26 -14.71 10.39 2.59
C ASP A 26 -13.25 10.50 3.05
N ALA A 27 -12.87 11.72 3.41
CA ALA A 27 -11.57 11.99 4.04
C ALA A 27 -11.45 11.45 5.47
N GLU A 28 -12.51 10.82 6.01
CA GLU A 28 -12.59 10.28 7.36
C GLU A 28 -12.23 8.78 7.45
N ASP A 29 -12.02 8.12 6.30
CA ASP A 29 -11.53 6.75 6.25
C ASP A 29 -10.13 6.65 6.87
N VAL A 30 -9.99 5.84 7.90
CA VAL A 30 -8.69 5.58 8.53
C VAL A 30 -8.21 4.21 8.12
N PHE A 31 -7.02 4.15 7.55
CA PHE A 31 -6.39 2.89 7.17
C PHE A 31 -5.34 2.46 8.20
N MET A 32 -5.41 1.19 8.60
CA MET A 32 -4.33 0.52 9.30
C MET A 32 -3.50 -0.26 8.28
N VAL A 33 -2.23 0.12 8.12
CA VAL A 33 -1.32 -0.52 7.17
C VAL A 33 -0.22 -1.23 7.93
N THR A 34 -0.01 -2.51 7.61
CA THR A 34 1.07 -3.33 8.15
C THR A 34 1.93 -3.83 7.01
N ILE A 35 3.24 -3.84 7.20
CA ILE A 35 4.20 -4.36 6.23
C ILE A 35 5.02 -5.46 6.90
N LEU A 36 5.06 -6.63 6.28
CA LEU A 36 5.83 -7.78 6.71
C LEU A 36 6.82 -8.14 5.61
N GLY A 37 8.03 -8.51 5.97
CA GLY A 37 9.03 -8.85 4.97
C GLY A 37 10.28 -9.46 5.58
N PRO A 38 11.35 -9.63 4.79
CA PRO A 38 12.61 -10.20 5.24
C PRO A 38 13.33 -9.32 6.29
N HIS A 39 12.88 -8.09 6.49
CA HIS A 39 13.38 -7.18 7.50
C HIS A 39 12.23 -6.31 8.02
N ASP A 40 12.35 -5.83 9.26
CA ASP A 40 11.42 -4.85 9.82
C ASP A 40 11.51 -3.54 9.03
N VAL A 41 10.35 -2.97 8.71
CA VAL A 41 10.27 -1.71 7.97
C VAL A 41 9.34 -0.77 8.70
N THR A 42 9.80 0.47 8.89
CA THR A 42 8.95 1.56 9.37
C THR A 42 8.11 2.08 8.22
N LEU A 43 6.79 2.03 8.40
CA LEU A 43 5.83 2.57 7.45
C LEU A 43 5.32 3.92 7.96
N ALA A 44 5.23 4.90 7.06
CA ALA A 44 4.60 6.18 7.31
C ALA A 44 3.46 6.36 6.32
N ALA A 45 2.28 6.75 6.79
CA ALA A 45 1.15 7.06 5.92
C ALA A 45 0.86 8.57 5.96
N ALA A 46 0.51 9.14 4.81
CA ALA A 46 0.06 10.51 4.68
C ALA A 46 -1.17 10.59 3.76
N PRO A 47 -2.00 11.65 3.85
CA PRO A 47 -3.05 11.89 2.86
C PRO A 47 -2.49 11.89 1.44
N GLY A 48 -3.19 11.22 0.54
CA GLY A 48 -2.83 11.06 -0.86
C GLY A 48 -3.22 12.27 -1.72
N PRO A 49 -3.01 12.18 -3.05
CA PRO A 49 -3.25 13.30 -3.96
C PRO A 49 -4.74 13.55 -4.25
N GLY A 50 -5.63 12.59 -3.92
CA GLY A 50 -7.08 12.69 -4.10
C GLY A 50 -7.86 12.50 -2.79
N PRO A 51 -9.16 12.86 -2.79
CA PRO A 51 -10.06 12.55 -1.66
C PRO A 51 -10.14 11.03 -1.46
N GLY A 52 -10.22 10.59 -0.20
CA GLY A 52 -10.24 9.16 0.16
C GLY A 52 -8.96 8.39 -0.17
N GLN A 53 -7.89 9.08 -0.60
CA GLN A 53 -6.60 8.44 -0.91
C GLN A 53 -5.61 8.68 0.21
N TYR A 54 -4.78 7.67 0.46
CA TYR A 54 -3.63 7.73 1.34
C TYR A 54 -2.39 7.25 0.59
N THR A 55 -1.24 7.83 0.89
CA THR A 55 0.04 7.32 0.37
C THR A 55 0.82 6.73 1.52
N ALA A 56 1.08 5.42 1.45
CA ALA A 56 1.96 4.71 2.36
C ALA A 56 3.39 4.75 1.82
N TYR A 57 4.31 5.22 2.64
CA TYR A 57 5.74 5.31 2.35
C TYR A 57 6.52 4.37 3.24
N TRP A 58 7.53 3.71 2.67
CA TRP A 58 8.43 2.87 3.44
C TRP A 58 9.82 2.77 2.80
N LEU A 59 10.81 2.37 3.59
CA LEU A 59 12.20 2.24 3.16
C LEU A 59 12.72 0.82 3.47
N PRO A 60 12.82 -0.08 2.47
CA PRO A 60 13.33 -1.42 2.67
C PRO A 60 14.85 -1.40 2.84
N ALA A 61 15.33 -1.99 3.93
CA ALA A 61 16.75 -2.13 4.23
C ALA A 61 17.38 -3.41 3.62
N ALA A 62 16.56 -4.38 3.24
CA ALA A 62 16.99 -5.65 2.68
C ALA A 62 16.18 -6.04 1.44
N PRO A 63 16.77 -6.78 0.49
CA PRO A 63 16.03 -7.30 -0.65
C PRO A 63 15.14 -8.48 -0.24
N GLY A 64 14.08 -8.71 -1.00
CA GLY A 64 13.13 -9.81 -0.86
C GLY A 64 11.69 -9.34 -1.03
N THR A 65 10.76 -10.24 -0.75
CA THR A 65 9.33 -9.99 -0.91
C THR A 65 8.76 -9.38 0.36
N TYR A 66 8.07 -8.25 0.21
CA TYR A 66 7.32 -7.58 1.27
C TYR A 66 5.83 -7.74 1.01
N HIS A 67 5.09 -7.99 2.08
CA HIS A 67 3.64 -8.13 2.09
C HIS A 67 3.05 -6.94 2.83
N LEU A 68 2.34 -6.08 2.11
CA LEU A 68 1.55 -5.02 2.70
C LEU A 68 0.12 -5.55 2.90
N ASN A 69 -0.37 -5.44 4.13
CA ASN A 69 -1.79 -5.64 4.45
C ASN A 69 -2.37 -4.30 4.89
N VAL A 70 -3.43 -3.89 4.21
CA VAL A 70 -4.21 -2.69 4.46
C VAL A 70 -5.56 -3.13 5.03
N THR A 71 -5.97 -2.52 6.13
CA THR A 71 -7.28 -2.74 6.73
C THR A 71 -7.97 -1.40 6.92
N LEU A 72 -9.22 -1.29 6.48
CA LEU A 72 -10.05 -0.12 6.76
C LEU A 72 -10.46 -0.17 8.23
N ALA A 73 -9.99 0.78 9.04
CA ALA A 73 -10.26 0.85 10.47
C ALA A 73 -11.55 1.62 10.78
N THR A 74 -11.85 2.64 9.98
CA THR A 74 -13.08 3.43 10.02
C THR A 74 -13.50 3.76 8.59
N GLY A 75 -14.80 3.91 8.35
CA GLY A 75 -15.36 4.14 7.02
C GLY A 75 -16.72 3.46 6.88
N GLU A 76 -17.14 3.24 5.64
CA GLU A 76 -18.42 2.59 5.31
C GLU A 76 -18.38 1.08 5.57
N ASP A 77 -17.24 0.41 5.29
CA ASP A 77 -17.02 -1.01 5.58
C ASP A 77 -15.79 -1.29 6.49
N PRO A 78 -15.85 -0.95 7.80
CA PRO A 78 -14.77 -1.21 8.74
C PRO A 78 -14.43 -2.70 8.83
N GLY A 79 -13.17 -3.04 8.55
CA GLY A 79 -12.68 -4.41 8.50
C GLY A 79 -12.41 -4.93 7.09
N ALA A 80 -12.76 -4.17 6.04
CA ALA A 80 -12.33 -4.46 4.68
C ALA A 80 -10.80 -4.56 4.61
N VAL A 81 -10.30 -5.60 3.93
CA VAL A 81 -8.88 -5.91 3.84
C VAL A 81 -8.40 -5.99 2.40
N ALA A 82 -7.26 -5.38 2.13
CA ALA A 82 -6.55 -5.52 0.86
C ALA A 82 -5.07 -5.85 1.11
N ALA A 83 -4.49 -6.64 0.22
CA ALA A 83 -3.10 -7.07 0.35
C ALA A 83 -2.33 -6.90 -0.96
N LEU A 84 -1.05 -6.54 -0.85
CA LEU A 84 -0.14 -6.37 -1.97
C LEU A 84 1.22 -7.00 -1.67
N CYS A 85 1.76 -7.73 -2.63
CA CYS A 85 3.14 -8.21 -2.60
C CYS A 85 4.04 -7.27 -3.40
N VAL A 86 5.17 -6.88 -2.83
CA VAL A 86 6.18 -6.03 -3.46
C VAL A 86 7.54 -6.71 -3.36
N ASP A 87 8.14 -7.02 -4.51
CA ASP A 87 9.50 -7.56 -4.57
C ASP A 87 10.53 -6.43 -4.62
N VAL A 88 11.44 -6.42 -3.64
CA VAL A 88 12.53 -5.44 -3.52
C VAL A 88 13.86 -6.10 -3.87
N ALA A 89 14.62 -5.50 -4.78
CA ALA A 89 15.93 -5.99 -5.22
C ALA A 89 17.10 -5.26 -4.57
N ALA A 90 18.22 -5.98 -4.46
CA ALA A 90 19.42 -5.51 -3.78
C ALA A 90 20.13 -4.35 -4.50
N ASN A 91 20.01 -4.25 -5.83
CA ASN A 91 20.83 -3.36 -6.66
C ASN A 91 20.09 -2.86 -7.92
N GLY A 92 18.99 -2.10 -7.77
CA GLY A 92 18.31 -1.40 -8.88
C GLY A 92 17.74 -2.29 -10.01
N GLY A 93 17.92 -3.61 -9.94
CA GLY A 93 17.30 -4.56 -10.84
C GLY A 93 15.84 -4.70 -10.44
N ALA A 94 14.91 -4.13 -11.19
CA ALA A 94 13.52 -4.42 -10.98
C ALA A 94 13.29 -5.93 -11.14
N PHE A 95 12.88 -6.62 -10.08
CA PHE A 95 12.19 -7.90 -10.28
C PHE A 95 10.97 -7.63 -11.18
N PRO A 96 10.54 -8.59 -12.02
CA PRO A 96 9.32 -8.41 -12.81
C PRO A 96 8.17 -8.14 -11.85
N PHE A 97 7.79 -6.86 -11.76
CA PHE A 97 6.70 -6.41 -10.92
C PHE A 97 5.42 -6.99 -11.47
N THR A 98 4.82 -7.89 -10.69
CA THR A 98 3.50 -8.47 -10.97
C THR A 98 2.41 -7.87 -10.07
N GLY A 99 2.77 -6.89 -9.22
CA GLY A 99 1.87 -6.18 -8.31
C GLY A 99 1.23 -4.94 -8.95
N ALA A 100 0.54 -4.15 -8.11
CA ALA A 100 -0.03 -2.86 -8.47
C ALA A 100 0.59 -1.75 -7.60
N ASP A 101 0.85 -0.56 -8.17
CA ASP A 101 1.34 0.63 -7.43
C ASP A 101 0.26 1.30 -6.58
N ALA A 102 -0.94 0.74 -6.65
CA ALA A 102 -2.09 1.15 -5.88
C ALA A 102 -2.74 -0.07 -5.25
N VAL A 103 -3.15 0.07 -4.00
CA VAL A 103 -4.00 -0.88 -3.30
C VAL A 103 -5.39 -0.27 -3.26
N VAL A 104 -6.35 -0.99 -3.85
CA VAL A 104 -7.75 -0.63 -3.74
C VAL A 104 -8.39 -1.54 -2.70
N VAL A 105 -8.99 -0.93 -1.69
CA VAL A 105 -9.84 -1.62 -0.71
C VAL A 105 -11.26 -1.57 -1.27
N GLU A 106 -11.79 -2.71 -1.67
CA GLU A 106 -13.18 -2.83 -2.14
C GLU A 106 -14.08 -2.97 -0.91
N GLU A 107 -15.02 -2.04 -0.76
CA GLU A 107 -16.07 -2.04 0.27
C GLU A 107 -17.29 -2.81 -0.27
N THR A 108 -17.94 -3.60 0.60
CA THR A 108 -19.05 -4.49 0.21
C THR A 108 -20.45 -3.99 0.53
#